data_AF-A0A1T5DWC5-F1
#
_entry.id   AF-A0A1T5DWC5-F1
#
_cell.length_a   1.000
_cell.length_b   1.000
_cell.length_c   1.000
_cell.angle_alpha   90.00
_cell.angle_beta   90.00
_cell.angle_gamma   90.00
#
_symmetry.space_group_name_H-M   'P 1'
#
loop_
_entity.id
_entity.type
_entity.pdbx_description
1 polymer ?
#
loop_
_entity_poly.entity_id
_entity_poly.type
_entity_poly.pdbx_seq_one_letter_code
_entity_poly.pdbx_strand_id
1 'polypeptide(L)'
;MIQVKAVAEKAAANVRTIGLALTSCTVPASGSPTFKLGEDEMEYGVGIHGEPGRKREKMMAADELALRMINDLLKDLRLDKDAEIAVLVNGFGGTPLQELYLFNNAVSRELSKRNIRINRTFVGNYMTSIDMAGISLTVMKLDDELNTLLSKECNTPAFKVDGPVGRVEYVDINDNVEEKQAFFETETGKEHAIIKNEVITLNNMIYLVDKMSEIIIKNEVPFCELDTHAGDGDFGMSVAKGFKELKRGWSSILNHEHLSIGTFLDGCSMIIMEHCGGASGPIWGGAFRAASKAVEGKMELTVGEFAEMLQATLKGIQSVGERSFGRGAEVGDKTLVDALVPCVNSWLESAATGADFKTAFEKGAEAAVKGAEYTKEIVARMGRAGTVGERSLGYPDAGAYALGVIFTELSRSLK
;
A
#
# COMPACT_ATOMS: atom_id res chain seq x y z
N MET A 1 -38.03 -13.04 37.44
CA MET A 1 -38.52 -12.74 36.07
C MET A 1 -38.78 -11.25 35.84
N ILE A 2 -39.45 -10.52 36.75
CA ILE A 2 -39.74 -9.07 36.58
C ILE A 2 -38.46 -8.22 36.48
N GLN A 3 -37.46 -8.46 37.34
CA GLN A 3 -36.18 -7.72 37.30
C GLN A 3 -35.38 -7.95 36.01
N VAL A 4 -35.30 -9.21 35.53
CA VAL A 4 -34.62 -9.54 34.27
C VAL A 4 -35.28 -8.84 33.08
N LYS A 5 -36.61 -8.88 33.01
CA LYS A 5 -37.37 -8.19 31.97
C LYS A 5 -37.10 -6.68 31.98
N ALA A 6 -37.18 -6.05 33.17
CA ALA A 6 -36.97 -4.61 33.29
C ALA A 6 -35.57 -4.18 32.81
N VAL A 7 -34.52 -4.90 33.20
CA VAL A 7 -33.15 -4.62 32.76
C VAL A 7 -32.96 -4.87 31.26
N ALA A 8 -33.56 -5.94 30.71
CA ALA A 8 -33.49 -6.23 29.28
C ALA A 8 -34.21 -5.17 28.43
N GLU A 9 -35.40 -4.72 28.86
CA GLU A 9 -36.14 -3.64 28.20
C GLU A 9 -35.37 -2.32 28.28
N LYS A 10 -34.74 -2.03 29.43
CA LYS A 10 -33.86 -0.87 29.60
C LYS A 10 -32.66 -0.93 28.65
N ALA A 11 -31.98 -2.07 28.55
CA ALA A 11 -30.87 -2.24 27.62
C ALA A 11 -31.32 -2.04 26.16
N ALA A 12 -32.42 -2.68 25.75
CA ALA A 12 -32.99 -2.55 24.40
C ALA A 12 -33.36 -1.09 24.07
N ALA A 13 -33.94 -0.35 25.02
CA ALA A 13 -34.29 1.05 24.83
C ALA A 13 -33.06 1.96 24.62
N ASN A 14 -31.90 1.59 25.16
CA ASN A 14 -30.66 2.38 25.14
C ASN A 14 -29.67 1.93 24.05
N VAL A 15 -30.02 0.98 23.20
CA VAL A 15 -29.19 0.47 22.10
C VAL A 15 -29.74 0.93 20.77
N ARG A 16 -28.88 1.41 19.86
CA ARG A 16 -29.21 1.57 18.44
C ARG A 16 -28.13 0.97 17.58
N THR A 17 -28.55 0.43 16.45
CA THR A 17 -27.68 -0.24 15.48
C THR A 17 -28.04 0.23 14.08
N ILE A 18 -27.03 0.43 13.24
CA ILE A 18 -27.21 0.62 11.80
C ILE A 18 -26.18 -0.22 11.05
N GLY A 19 -26.64 -0.89 9.99
CA GLY A 19 -25.83 -1.75 9.15
C GLY A 19 -25.55 -1.14 7.77
N LEU A 20 -24.52 -1.61 7.11
CA LEU A 20 -24.31 -1.42 5.67
C LEU A 20 -23.71 -2.67 5.04
N ALA A 21 -23.95 -2.87 3.75
CA ALA A 21 -23.39 -3.97 2.96
C ALA A 21 -22.67 -3.44 1.71
N LEU A 22 -21.54 -4.07 1.40
CA LEU A 22 -20.80 -3.96 0.14
C LEU A 22 -21.12 -5.13 -0.81
N THR A 23 -21.50 -6.28 -0.25
CA THR A 23 -22.05 -7.40 -1.00
C THR A 23 -23.31 -7.91 -0.32
N SER A 24 -24.14 -8.65 -1.04
CA SER A 24 -25.29 -9.36 -0.47
C SER A 24 -24.84 -10.66 0.20
N CYS A 25 -25.66 -11.19 1.13
CA CYS A 25 -25.51 -12.57 1.60
C CYS A 25 -26.01 -13.59 0.56
N THR A 26 -25.44 -14.79 0.62
CA THR A 26 -25.86 -15.99 -0.12
C THR A 26 -26.63 -16.91 0.80
N VAL A 27 -27.95 -16.98 0.63
CA VAL A 27 -28.79 -17.91 1.41
C VAL A 27 -28.59 -19.33 0.87
N PRO A 28 -28.27 -20.33 1.71
CA PRO A 28 -27.95 -21.69 1.25
C PRO A 28 -29.02 -22.34 0.37
N ALA A 29 -30.30 -22.05 0.63
CA ALA A 29 -31.41 -22.56 -0.16
C ALA A 29 -31.51 -21.93 -1.56
N SER A 30 -31.08 -20.68 -1.73
CA SER A 30 -31.11 -19.97 -3.02
C SER A 30 -29.84 -20.20 -3.85
N GLY A 31 -28.71 -20.48 -3.18
CA GLY A 31 -27.39 -20.66 -3.82
C GLY A 31 -26.89 -19.42 -4.57
N SER A 32 -27.54 -18.27 -4.38
CA SER A 32 -27.31 -17.02 -5.10
C SER A 32 -27.54 -15.82 -4.16
N PRO A 33 -26.89 -14.67 -4.42
CA PRO A 33 -27.06 -13.47 -3.61
C PRO A 33 -28.51 -12.96 -3.60
N THR A 34 -29.03 -12.55 -2.44
CA THR A 34 -30.40 -12.04 -2.28
C THR A 34 -30.64 -10.68 -2.97
N PHE A 35 -29.59 -9.88 -3.16
CA PHE A 35 -29.59 -8.69 -4.02
C PHE A 35 -28.23 -8.50 -4.71
N LYS A 36 -28.18 -7.55 -5.65
CA LYS A 36 -26.95 -7.17 -6.36
C LYS A 36 -26.63 -5.70 -6.10
N LEU A 37 -25.34 -5.42 -5.95
CA LEU A 37 -24.73 -4.09 -5.90
C LEU A 37 -23.67 -4.01 -7.02
N GLY A 38 -23.49 -2.83 -7.58
CA GLY A 38 -22.33 -2.52 -8.41
C GLY A 38 -21.03 -2.52 -7.61
N GLU A 39 -19.88 -2.55 -8.30
CA GLU A 39 -18.56 -2.56 -7.65
C GLU A 39 -18.28 -1.31 -6.80
N ASP A 40 -18.92 -0.19 -7.14
CA ASP A 40 -18.82 1.08 -6.40
C ASP A 40 -20.06 1.39 -5.56
N GLU A 41 -20.98 0.44 -5.36
CA GLU A 41 -22.23 0.64 -4.60
C GLU A 41 -22.17 0.03 -3.20
N MET A 42 -22.93 0.62 -2.29
CA MET A 42 -23.22 0.09 -0.96
C MET A 42 -24.73 0.17 -0.66
N GLU A 43 -25.23 -0.74 0.16
CA GLU A 43 -26.59 -0.73 0.70
C GLU A 43 -26.57 -0.25 2.15
N TYR A 44 -27.03 0.98 2.40
CA TYR A 44 -27.05 1.60 3.72
C TYR A 44 -28.35 1.27 4.47
N GLY A 45 -28.23 0.72 5.68
CA GLY A 45 -29.35 0.29 6.51
C GLY A 45 -29.88 -1.11 6.19
N VAL A 46 -29.07 -1.95 5.53
CA VAL A 46 -29.41 -3.33 5.15
C VAL A 46 -29.82 -4.18 6.37
N GLY A 47 -30.78 -5.07 6.18
CA GLY A 47 -31.15 -6.06 7.20
C GLY A 47 -30.21 -7.28 7.23
N ILE A 48 -30.17 -7.98 8.36
CA ILE A 48 -29.26 -9.13 8.57
C ILE A 48 -29.59 -10.36 7.72
N HIS A 49 -30.77 -10.40 7.09
CA HIS A 49 -31.14 -11.46 6.14
C HIS A 49 -31.05 -10.96 4.68
N GLY A 50 -30.49 -9.77 4.46
CA GLY A 50 -30.41 -9.14 3.14
C GLY A 50 -31.67 -8.37 2.76
N GLU A 51 -32.50 -7.97 3.73
CA GLU A 51 -33.62 -7.08 3.48
C GLU A 51 -33.13 -5.73 2.94
N PRO A 52 -33.84 -5.12 1.96
CA PRO A 52 -33.46 -3.82 1.41
C PRO A 52 -33.23 -2.77 2.49
N GLY A 53 -32.15 -2.01 2.34
CA GLY A 53 -31.81 -0.94 3.26
C GLY A 53 -32.61 0.33 3.00
N ARG A 54 -32.18 1.42 3.65
CA ARG A 54 -32.76 2.75 3.44
C ARG A 54 -32.39 3.32 2.09
N LYS A 55 -31.20 3.00 1.57
CA LYS A 55 -30.67 3.59 0.35
C LYS A 55 -29.51 2.78 -0.23
N ARG A 56 -29.51 2.63 -1.55
CA ARG A 56 -28.32 2.28 -2.35
C ARG A 56 -27.62 3.52 -2.84
N GLU A 57 -26.31 3.57 -2.69
CA GLU A 57 -25.49 4.72 -3.11
C GLU A 57 -24.03 4.33 -3.26
N LYS A 58 -23.19 5.28 -3.70
CA LYS A 58 -21.76 5.01 -3.87
C LYS A 58 -21.08 4.69 -2.54
N MET A 59 -20.12 3.77 -2.58
CA MET A 59 -19.23 3.47 -1.47
C MET A 59 -18.47 4.73 -1.04
N MET A 60 -18.29 4.89 0.27
CA MET A 60 -17.63 6.03 0.91
C MET A 60 -16.39 5.57 1.67
N ALA A 61 -15.49 6.50 1.96
CA ALA A 61 -14.36 6.22 2.85
C ALA A 61 -14.86 5.89 4.27
N ALA A 62 -14.09 5.08 5.01
CA ALA A 62 -14.45 4.66 6.37
C ALA A 62 -14.74 5.85 7.32
N ASP A 63 -14.06 6.98 7.13
CA ASP A 63 -14.25 8.19 7.92
C ASP A 63 -15.60 8.87 7.67
N GLU A 64 -15.98 8.97 6.40
CA GLU A 64 -17.28 9.50 6.00
C GLU A 64 -18.42 8.59 6.49
N LEU A 65 -18.22 7.27 6.41
CA LEU A 65 -19.16 6.27 6.93
C LEU A 65 -19.29 6.36 8.45
N ALA A 66 -18.18 6.43 9.18
CA ALA A 66 -18.18 6.55 10.63
C ALA A 66 -18.89 7.82 11.08
N LEU A 67 -18.55 8.97 10.46
CA LEU A 67 -19.21 10.25 10.70
C LEU A 67 -20.73 10.14 10.54
N ARG A 68 -21.18 9.58 9.41
CA ARG A 68 -22.60 9.44 9.11
C ARG A 68 -23.31 8.49 10.08
N MET A 69 -22.79 7.29 10.28
CA MET A 69 -23.40 6.29 11.16
C MET A 69 -23.48 6.80 12.61
N ILE A 70 -22.42 7.46 13.10
CA ILE A 70 -22.44 8.09 14.42
C ILE A 70 -23.49 9.19 14.50
N ASN A 71 -23.58 10.09 13.52
CA ASN A 71 -24.62 11.13 13.52
C ASN A 71 -26.03 10.54 13.57
N ASP A 72 -26.32 9.51 12.77
CA ASP A 72 -27.63 8.86 12.74
C ASP A 72 -27.96 8.17 14.08
N LEU A 73 -27.00 7.44 14.66
CA LEU A 73 -27.18 6.72 15.93
C LEU A 73 -27.34 7.68 17.12
N LEU A 74 -26.50 8.71 17.22
CA LEU A 74 -26.55 9.68 18.32
C LEU A 74 -27.84 10.51 18.27
N LYS A 75 -28.28 10.90 17.07
CA LYS A 75 -29.55 11.62 16.88
C LYS A 75 -30.74 10.80 17.37
N ASP A 76 -30.78 9.52 17.02
CA ASP A 76 -31.89 8.64 17.42
C ASP A 76 -31.89 8.32 18.92
N LEU A 77 -30.69 8.11 19.51
CA LEU A 77 -30.53 7.94 20.96
C LEU A 77 -30.69 9.25 21.76
N ARG A 78 -30.77 10.41 21.09
CA ARG A 78 -30.79 11.73 21.72
C ARG A 78 -29.62 11.90 22.70
N LEU A 79 -28.42 11.56 22.22
CA LEU A 79 -27.18 11.66 22.99
C LEU A 79 -26.51 13.02 22.76
N ASP A 80 -26.24 13.70 23.86
CA ASP A 80 -25.47 14.94 23.90
C ASP A 80 -23.99 14.69 24.25
N LYS A 81 -23.22 15.76 24.37
CA LYS A 81 -21.82 15.74 24.81
C LYS A 81 -21.68 15.10 26.20
N ASP A 82 -20.49 14.57 26.48
CA ASP A 82 -20.10 13.98 27.76
C ASP A 82 -20.80 12.66 28.15
N ALA A 83 -21.64 12.11 27.26
CA ALA A 83 -22.22 10.78 27.43
C ALA A 83 -21.15 9.68 27.49
N GLU A 84 -21.45 8.63 28.25
CA GLU A 84 -20.64 7.41 28.31
C GLU A 84 -21.38 6.30 27.59
N ILE A 85 -20.67 5.61 26.67
CA ILE A 85 -21.26 4.61 25.78
C ILE A 85 -20.43 3.33 25.72
N ALA A 86 -21.07 2.24 25.30
CA ALA A 86 -20.38 1.09 24.73
C ALA A 86 -20.58 1.08 23.21
N VAL A 87 -19.54 0.64 22.50
CA VAL A 87 -19.51 0.54 21.03
C VAL A 87 -19.33 -0.92 20.64
N LEU A 88 -20.07 -1.37 19.64
CA LEU A 88 -19.85 -2.64 18.97
C LEU A 88 -19.73 -2.40 17.45
N VAL A 89 -18.56 -2.70 16.91
CA VAL A 89 -18.30 -2.81 15.47
C VAL A 89 -18.40 -4.29 15.10
N ASN A 90 -19.53 -4.65 14.49
CA ASN A 90 -19.85 -6.02 14.14
C ASN A 90 -19.70 -6.25 12.63
N GLY A 91 -18.95 -7.26 12.22
CA GLY A 91 -18.90 -7.71 10.83
C GLY A 91 -20.07 -8.63 10.48
N PHE A 92 -20.55 -8.54 9.25
CA PHE A 92 -21.60 -9.43 8.73
C PHE A 92 -21.07 -10.77 8.21
N GLY A 93 -19.78 -11.04 8.37
CA GLY A 93 -19.14 -12.32 8.10
C GLY A 93 -18.09 -12.25 7.00
N GLY A 94 -18.38 -11.55 5.90
CA GLY A 94 -17.47 -11.38 4.76
C GLY A 94 -16.40 -10.29 4.94
N THR A 95 -16.51 -9.46 5.98
CA THR A 95 -15.56 -8.36 6.23
C THR A 95 -14.35 -8.83 7.05
N PRO A 96 -13.11 -8.66 6.58
CA PRO A 96 -11.89 -8.96 7.33
C PRO A 96 -11.80 -8.21 8.67
N LEU A 97 -11.24 -8.87 9.69
CA LEU A 97 -11.08 -8.27 11.03
C LEU A 97 -10.27 -6.97 11.01
N GLN A 98 -9.25 -6.87 10.14
CA GLN A 98 -8.45 -5.66 9.98
C GLN A 98 -9.28 -4.46 9.51
N GLU A 99 -10.22 -4.68 8.59
CA GLU A 99 -11.14 -3.63 8.13
C GLU A 99 -12.11 -3.19 9.23
N LEU A 100 -12.56 -4.13 10.09
CA LEU A 100 -13.35 -3.79 11.27
C LEU A 100 -12.58 -2.90 12.25
N TYR A 101 -11.29 -3.17 12.47
CA TYR A 101 -10.44 -2.32 13.31
C TYR A 101 -10.13 -0.96 12.68
N LEU A 102 -9.96 -0.90 11.36
CA LEU A 102 -9.83 0.36 10.62
C LEU A 102 -11.10 1.20 10.82
N PHE A 103 -12.28 0.62 10.65
CA PHE A 103 -13.54 1.31 10.88
C PHE A 103 -13.73 1.71 12.35
N ASN A 104 -13.32 0.85 13.30
CA ASN A 104 -13.33 1.19 14.72
C ASN A 104 -12.44 2.39 15.06
N ASN A 105 -11.28 2.52 14.41
CA ASN A 105 -10.43 3.71 14.57
C ASN A 105 -11.15 4.98 14.11
N ALA A 106 -11.79 4.93 12.93
CA ALA A 106 -12.61 6.04 12.41
C ALA A 106 -13.75 6.42 13.36
N VAL A 107 -14.49 5.42 13.88
CA VAL A 107 -15.55 5.61 14.88
C VAL A 107 -15.02 6.25 16.17
N SER A 108 -13.90 5.74 16.69
CA SER A 108 -13.29 6.23 17.92
C SER A 108 -12.83 7.69 17.78
N ARG A 109 -12.25 8.04 16.63
CA ARG A 109 -11.87 9.42 16.29
C ARG A 109 -13.09 10.34 16.26
N GLU A 110 -14.16 9.93 15.59
CA GLU A 110 -15.37 10.74 15.49
C GLU A 110 -16.07 10.96 16.84
N LEU A 111 -16.07 9.95 17.71
CA LEU A 111 -16.61 10.07 19.08
C LEU A 111 -15.73 10.98 19.96
N SER A 112 -14.40 10.88 19.83
CA SER A 112 -13.44 11.72 20.53
C SER A 112 -13.63 13.21 20.20
N LYS A 113 -13.77 13.56 18.91
CA LYS A 113 -14.07 14.96 18.47
C LYS A 113 -15.32 15.56 19.12
N ARG A 114 -16.25 14.71 19.57
CA ARG A 114 -17.54 15.12 20.19
C ARG A 114 -17.52 15.06 21.71
N ASN A 115 -16.38 14.73 22.32
CA ASN A 115 -16.22 14.49 23.76
C ASN A 115 -17.17 13.39 24.29
N ILE A 116 -17.46 12.37 23.47
CA ILE A 116 -18.24 11.20 23.90
C ILE A 116 -17.28 10.12 24.37
N ARG A 117 -17.50 9.63 25.58
CA ARG A 117 -16.59 8.71 26.26
C ARG A 117 -16.95 7.26 25.94
N ILE A 118 -16.00 6.53 25.38
CA ILE A 118 -16.16 5.10 25.14
C ILE A 118 -15.68 4.34 26.38
N ASN A 119 -16.61 3.71 27.09
CA ASN A 119 -16.27 2.84 28.21
C ASN A 119 -15.70 1.51 27.70
N ARG A 120 -16.30 0.97 26.65
CA ARG A 120 -15.97 -0.36 26.12
C ARG A 120 -16.24 -0.46 24.63
N THR A 121 -15.34 -1.16 23.94
CA THR A 121 -15.47 -1.46 22.52
C THR A 121 -15.40 -2.96 22.29
N PHE A 122 -16.30 -3.46 21.44
CA PHE A 122 -16.26 -4.79 20.87
C PHE A 122 -16.03 -4.69 19.36
N VAL A 123 -15.07 -5.45 18.83
CA VAL A 123 -14.76 -5.50 17.39
C VAL A 123 -14.65 -6.95 16.97
N GLY A 124 -15.48 -7.37 16.01
CA GLY A 124 -15.47 -8.75 15.53
C GLY A 124 -16.80 -9.18 14.92
N ASN A 125 -16.98 -10.49 14.76
CA ASN A 125 -18.21 -11.08 14.22
C ASN A 125 -19.06 -11.65 15.37
N TYR A 126 -20.15 -10.96 15.71
CA TYR A 126 -21.06 -11.31 16.81
C TYR A 126 -22.47 -11.63 16.31
N MET A 127 -22.96 -10.92 15.29
CA MET A 127 -24.24 -11.15 14.63
C MET A 127 -24.04 -11.06 13.11
N THR A 128 -23.73 -12.19 12.49
CA THR A 128 -23.35 -12.27 11.07
C THR A 128 -24.56 -12.44 10.14
N SER A 129 -24.35 -12.12 8.87
CA SER A 129 -25.25 -12.36 7.74
C SER A 129 -24.57 -13.29 6.72
N ILE A 130 -24.05 -14.43 7.20
CA ILE A 130 -23.32 -15.44 6.39
C ILE A 130 -22.03 -14.88 5.78
N ASP A 131 -21.99 -14.68 4.46
CA ASP A 131 -20.84 -14.26 3.65
C ASP A 131 -20.95 -12.79 3.21
N MET A 132 -21.95 -12.07 3.72
CA MET A 132 -22.14 -10.65 3.44
C MET A 132 -20.91 -9.85 3.86
N ALA A 133 -20.26 -9.20 2.90
CA ALA A 133 -19.28 -8.17 3.18
C ALA A 133 -20.04 -6.91 3.59
N GLY A 134 -19.87 -6.52 4.84
CA GLY A 134 -20.62 -5.45 5.45
C GLY A 134 -20.39 -5.38 6.95
N ILE A 135 -20.84 -4.28 7.54
CA ILE A 135 -20.65 -3.99 8.96
C ILE A 135 -21.94 -3.48 9.57
N SER A 136 -22.03 -3.59 10.89
CA SER A 136 -22.99 -2.83 11.69
C SER A 136 -22.27 -2.12 12.83
N LEU A 137 -22.68 -0.88 13.05
CA LEU A 137 -22.26 -0.08 14.18
C LEU A 137 -23.39 -0.05 15.19
N THR A 138 -23.09 -0.45 16.41
CA THR A 138 -24.02 -0.41 17.54
C THR A 138 -23.47 0.52 18.62
N VAL A 139 -24.32 1.40 19.11
CA VAL A 139 -24.04 2.28 20.25
C VAL A 139 -25.04 1.98 21.36
N MET A 140 -24.54 1.81 22.57
CA MET A 140 -25.33 1.66 23.78
C MET A 140 -25.05 2.80 24.74
N LYS A 141 -26.06 3.60 25.09
CA LYS A 141 -25.94 4.58 26.18
C LYS A 141 -25.78 3.83 27.50
N LEU A 142 -24.76 4.19 28.27
CA LEU A 142 -24.50 3.58 29.57
C LEU A 142 -24.95 4.49 30.71
N ASP A 143 -25.55 3.85 31.71
CA ASP A 143 -25.56 4.33 33.09
C ASP A 143 -24.82 3.34 33.98
N ASP A 144 -24.78 3.59 35.28
CA ASP A 144 -24.02 2.77 36.22
C ASP A 144 -24.46 1.30 36.24
N GLU A 145 -25.77 1.04 36.11
CA GLU A 145 -26.33 -0.30 36.10
C GLU A 145 -25.93 -1.05 34.82
N LEU A 146 -26.15 -0.43 33.65
CA LEU A 146 -25.83 -1.04 32.36
C LEU A 146 -24.32 -1.24 32.20
N ASN A 147 -23.50 -0.29 32.64
CA ASN A 147 -22.04 -0.42 32.64
C ASN A 147 -21.58 -1.59 33.52
N THR A 148 -22.14 -1.69 34.74
CA THR A 148 -21.82 -2.77 35.67
C THR A 148 -22.18 -4.13 35.08
N LEU A 149 -23.36 -4.25 34.47
CA LEU A 149 -23.85 -5.49 33.88
C LEU A 149 -23.06 -5.90 32.64
N LEU A 150 -22.76 -4.95 31.76
CA LEU A 150 -21.94 -5.20 30.57
C LEU A 150 -20.51 -5.64 30.92
N SER A 151 -20.03 -5.24 32.10
CA SER A 151 -18.71 -5.58 32.62
C SER A 151 -18.69 -6.85 33.47
N LYS A 152 -19.80 -7.56 33.65
CA LYS A 152 -19.79 -8.84 34.36
C LYS A 152 -19.06 -9.90 33.55
N GLU A 153 -18.29 -10.72 34.26
CA GLU A 153 -17.61 -11.85 33.65
C GLU A 153 -18.60 -12.76 32.93
N CYS A 154 -18.27 -13.10 31.69
CA CYS A 154 -19.08 -13.93 30.82
C CYS A 154 -18.16 -14.80 29.98
N ASN A 155 -18.42 -16.10 29.94
CA ASN A 155 -17.66 -17.05 29.15
C ASN A 155 -18.62 -17.94 28.37
N THR A 156 -18.95 -17.52 27.16
CA THR A 156 -19.81 -18.27 26.23
C THR A 156 -19.07 -18.50 24.92
N PRO A 157 -19.50 -19.47 24.09
CA PRO A 157 -18.78 -19.81 22.84
C PRO A 157 -18.57 -18.65 21.87
N ALA A 158 -19.46 -17.65 21.87
CA ALA A 158 -19.45 -16.53 20.92
C ALA A 158 -19.33 -15.15 21.59
N PHE A 159 -19.28 -15.10 22.92
CA PHE A 159 -19.14 -13.84 23.66
C PHE A 159 -18.40 -14.05 24.97
N LYS A 160 -17.31 -13.29 25.15
CA LYS A 160 -16.45 -13.34 26.33
C LYS A 160 -16.20 -11.94 26.87
N VAL A 161 -16.32 -11.80 28.18
CA VAL A 161 -16.03 -10.58 28.94
C VAL A 161 -15.28 -10.99 30.20
N ASP A 162 -14.10 -10.41 30.43
CA ASP A 162 -13.20 -10.76 31.54
C ASP A 162 -13.30 -9.76 32.73
N GLY A 163 -14.41 -9.03 32.85
CA GLY A 163 -14.61 -8.04 33.91
C GLY A 163 -14.63 -6.59 33.42
N PRO A 164 -14.53 -5.58 34.32
CA PRO A 164 -14.38 -4.17 33.96
C PRO A 164 -13.08 -3.88 33.21
N VAL A 165 -13.11 -2.91 32.30
CA VAL A 165 -11.93 -2.44 31.54
C VAL A 165 -11.70 -0.95 31.78
N GLY A 166 -10.47 -0.49 31.53
CA GLY A 166 -10.18 0.93 31.45
C GLY A 166 -10.92 1.58 30.27
N ARG A 167 -11.11 2.89 30.35
CA ARG A 167 -11.72 3.66 29.25
C ARG A 167 -10.84 3.60 28.00
N VAL A 168 -11.49 3.64 26.84
CA VAL A 168 -10.79 3.73 25.56
C VAL A 168 -10.45 5.19 25.31
N GLU A 169 -9.17 5.53 25.31
CA GLU A 169 -8.66 6.84 24.90
C GLU A 169 -8.25 6.79 23.43
N TYR A 170 -8.74 7.74 22.64
CA TYR A 170 -8.30 7.92 21.27
C TYR A 170 -6.98 8.70 21.28
N VAL A 171 -5.96 8.14 20.63
CA VAL A 171 -4.67 8.80 20.40
C VAL A 171 -4.53 9.03 18.90
N ASP A 172 -4.32 10.28 18.51
CA ASP A 172 -4.00 10.59 17.12
C ASP A 172 -2.54 10.22 16.84
N ILE A 173 -2.31 9.35 15.86
CA ILE A 173 -0.98 8.89 15.48
C ILE A 173 -0.33 9.90 14.50
N ASN A 174 -1.12 10.80 13.91
CA ASN A 174 -0.69 11.69 12.83
C ASN A 174 -0.08 13.02 13.28
N ASP A 175 -0.02 13.34 14.59
CA ASP A 175 0.48 14.63 15.07
C ASP A 175 1.97 14.91 14.74
N ASN A 176 2.72 13.94 14.20
CA ASN A 176 4.15 14.08 13.88
C ASN A 176 4.52 13.93 12.39
N VAL A 177 3.57 13.75 11.48
CA VAL A 177 3.87 13.74 10.03
C VAL A 177 3.32 15.02 9.43
N GLU A 178 4.18 16.04 9.27
CA GLU A 178 3.86 17.14 8.36
C GLU A 178 3.55 16.52 7.00
N GLU A 179 2.29 16.53 6.57
CA GLU A 179 1.91 16.27 5.18
C GLU A 179 2.53 17.38 4.32
N LYS A 180 3.81 17.24 3.98
CA LYS A 180 4.43 18.07 2.96
C LYS A 180 3.69 17.78 1.66
N GLN A 181 3.08 18.81 1.08
CA GLN A 181 2.57 18.75 -0.30
C GLN A 181 3.70 18.26 -1.20
N ALA A 182 3.60 17.03 -1.68
CA ALA A 182 4.50 16.46 -2.66
C ALA A 182 3.79 16.38 -3.99
N PHE A 183 4.44 16.87 -5.05
CA PHE A 183 4.01 16.63 -6.40
C PHE A 183 4.62 15.31 -6.87
N PHE A 184 3.86 14.48 -7.57
CA PHE A 184 4.32 13.16 -8.05
C PHE A 184 4.73 13.16 -9.53
N GLU A 185 4.78 14.34 -10.14
CA GLU A 185 5.35 14.54 -11.48
C GLU A 185 6.79 15.06 -11.39
N THR A 186 7.52 15.02 -12.51
CA THR A 186 8.87 15.61 -12.58
C THR A 186 8.81 17.11 -12.28
N GLU A 187 9.54 17.53 -11.25
CA GLU A 187 9.64 18.94 -10.81
C GLU A 187 10.99 19.56 -11.22
N THR A 188 11.99 18.72 -11.48
CA THR A 188 13.31 19.15 -11.91
C THR A 188 13.24 19.80 -13.29
N GLY A 189 13.95 20.91 -13.47
CA GLY A 189 13.94 21.71 -14.70
C GLY A 189 14.26 20.89 -15.95
N LYS A 190 13.49 21.08 -17.04
CA LYS A 190 13.66 20.35 -18.31
C LYS A 190 15.02 20.59 -18.98
N GLU A 191 15.69 21.67 -18.64
CA GLU A 191 17.06 21.97 -19.04
C GLU A 191 18.06 20.90 -18.54
N HIS A 192 17.75 20.23 -17.43
CA HIS A 192 18.55 19.13 -16.88
C HIS A 192 18.29 17.79 -17.59
N ALA A 193 17.37 17.75 -18.54
CA ALA A 193 17.23 16.62 -19.45
C ALA A 193 18.30 16.61 -20.56
N ILE A 194 18.96 17.74 -20.81
CA ILE A 194 19.91 17.92 -21.90
C ILE A 194 21.30 17.50 -21.44
N ILE A 195 21.88 16.52 -22.13
CA ILE A 195 23.26 16.08 -21.89
C ILE A 195 24.19 16.97 -22.72
N LYS A 196 25.28 17.42 -22.10
CA LYS A 196 26.30 18.27 -22.75
C LYS A 196 27.66 17.62 -22.59
N ASN A 197 28.50 17.76 -23.62
CA ASN A 197 29.89 17.28 -23.62
C ASN A 197 30.05 15.79 -23.30
N GLU A 198 29.03 14.97 -23.60
CA GLU A 198 29.01 13.53 -23.28
C GLU A 198 29.32 13.21 -21.81
N VAL A 199 28.78 14.03 -20.89
CA VAL A 199 28.82 13.80 -19.44
C VAL A 199 27.44 13.99 -18.81
N ILE A 200 27.09 13.09 -17.89
CA ILE A 200 25.94 13.26 -16.98
C ILE A 200 26.42 14.00 -15.74
N THR A 201 25.91 15.21 -15.52
CA THR A 201 26.16 15.99 -14.31
C THR A 201 25.26 15.54 -13.15
N LEU A 202 25.55 16.02 -11.93
CA LEU A 202 24.65 15.88 -10.77
C LEU A 202 23.22 16.29 -11.09
N ASN A 203 23.02 17.42 -11.78
CA ASN A 203 21.67 17.88 -12.12
C ASN A 203 20.97 16.95 -13.12
N ASN A 204 21.71 16.38 -14.08
CA ASN A 204 21.16 15.37 -14.99
C ASN A 204 20.76 14.11 -14.20
N MET A 205 21.55 13.68 -13.21
CA MET A 205 21.21 12.54 -12.36
C MET A 205 19.96 12.81 -11.51
N ILE A 206 19.86 14.00 -10.90
CA ILE A 206 18.67 14.41 -10.14
C ILE A 206 17.43 14.36 -11.03
N TYR A 207 17.51 14.91 -12.25
CA TYR A 207 16.44 14.84 -13.24
C TYR A 207 16.05 13.39 -13.59
N LEU A 208 17.04 12.50 -13.79
CA LEU A 208 16.78 11.09 -14.11
C LEU A 208 16.05 10.36 -12.99
N VAL A 209 16.43 10.55 -11.73
CA VAL A 209 15.76 9.92 -10.59
C VAL A 209 14.38 10.53 -10.35
N ASP A 210 14.22 11.84 -10.56
CA ASP A 210 12.91 12.50 -10.50
C ASP A 210 11.97 11.93 -11.58
N LYS A 211 12.47 11.81 -12.82
CA LYS A 211 11.70 11.25 -13.92
C LYS A 211 11.36 9.78 -13.69
N MET A 212 12.30 8.99 -13.16
CA MET A 212 12.07 7.61 -12.74
C MET A 212 10.96 7.52 -11.68
N SER A 213 10.93 8.45 -10.72
CA SER A 213 9.89 8.51 -9.68
C SER A 213 8.51 8.71 -10.31
N GLU A 214 8.37 9.67 -11.23
CA GLU A 214 7.12 9.88 -11.97
C GLU A 214 6.68 8.63 -12.74
N ILE A 215 7.61 7.98 -13.46
CA ILE A 215 7.31 6.78 -14.27
C ILE A 215 6.79 5.65 -13.38
N ILE A 216 7.48 5.39 -12.26
CA ILE A 216 7.08 4.33 -11.31
C ILE A 216 5.71 4.63 -10.71
N ILE A 217 5.47 5.87 -10.28
CA ILE A 217 4.20 6.26 -9.66
C ILE A 217 3.04 6.16 -10.66
N LYS A 218 3.24 6.57 -11.93
CA LYS A 218 2.22 6.47 -12.98
C LYS A 218 1.86 5.04 -13.35
N ASN A 219 2.80 4.10 -13.19
CA ASN A 219 2.63 2.69 -13.52
C ASN A 219 2.29 1.81 -12.31
N GLU A 220 1.90 2.39 -11.17
CA GLU A 220 1.53 1.65 -9.94
C GLU A 220 0.52 0.52 -10.21
N VAL A 221 -0.62 0.83 -10.83
CA VAL A 221 -1.70 -0.14 -11.09
C VAL A 221 -1.26 -1.19 -12.13
N PRO A 222 -0.76 -0.82 -13.33
CA PRO A 222 -0.27 -1.80 -14.30
C PRO A 222 0.77 -2.78 -13.75
N PHE A 223 1.66 -2.32 -12.88
CA PHE A 223 2.67 -3.16 -12.24
C PHE A 223 2.07 -4.14 -11.22
N CYS A 224 1.03 -3.75 -10.48
CA CYS A 224 0.28 -4.67 -9.59
C CYS A 224 -0.53 -5.71 -10.38
N GLU A 225 -1.18 -5.29 -11.48
CA GLU A 225 -1.94 -6.21 -12.35
C GLU A 225 -1.04 -7.31 -12.91
N LEU A 226 0.15 -6.93 -13.39
CA LEU A 226 1.11 -7.88 -13.91
C LEU A 226 1.62 -8.84 -12.82
N ASP A 227 1.93 -8.31 -11.63
CA ASP A 227 2.39 -9.10 -10.50
C ASP A 227 1.33 -10.09 -9.98
N THR A 228 0.04 -9.85 -10.20
CA THR A 228 -1.04 -10.78 -9.79
C THR A 228 -0.97 -12.14 -10.50
N HIS A 229 -0.31 -12.23 -11.66
CA HIS A 229 -0.23 -13.49 -12.40
C HIS A 229 0.69 -14.55 -11.75
N ALA A 230 1.75 -14.13 -11.07
CA ALA A 230 2.73 -15.03 -10.46
C ALA A 230 3.17 -14.62 -9.03
N GLY A 231 2.82 -13.42 -8.58
CA GLY A 231 3.09 -12.87 -7.25
C GLY A 231 1.82 -12.64 -6.44
N ASP A 232 1.87 -11.68 -5.52
CA ASP A 232 0.77 -11.27 -4.64
C ASP A 232 0.07 -9.98 -5.10
N GLY A 233 0.47 -9.41 -6.24
CA GLY A 233 -0.19 -8.27 -6.85
C GLY A 233 0.12 -6.94 -6.16
N ASP A 234 1.23 -6.87 -5.41
CA ASP A 234 1.59 -5.70 -4.60
C ASP A 234 2.84 -4.96 -5.12
N PHE A 235 3.54 -5.50 -6.12
CA PHE A 235 4.81 -4.96 -6.58
C PHE A 235 4.73 -3.47 -6.93
N GLY A 236 3.75 -3.07 -7.75
CA GLY A 236 3.56 -1.69 -8.19
C GLY A 236 3.30 -0.73 -7.03
N MET A 237 2.41 -1.09 -6.11
CA MET A 237 2.11 -0.34 -4.89
C MET A 237 3.35 -0.22 -4.01
N SER A 238 4.12 -1.30 -3.87
CA SER A 238 5.34 -1.34 -3.07
C SER A 238 6.39 -0.35 -3.57
N VAL A 239 6.71 -0.37 -4.87
CA VAL A 239 7.68 0.59 -5.44
C VAL A 239 7.11 2.01 -5.48
N ALA A 240 5.84 2.20 -5.86
CA ALA A 240 5.22 3.52 -5.90
C ALA A 240 5.20 4.18 -4.52
N LYS A 241 4.95 3.42 -3.44
CA LYS A 241 5.02 3.93 -2.07
C LYS A 241 6.40 4.50 -1.75
N GLY A 242 7.48 3.73 -1.99
CA GLY A 242 8.83 4.21 -1.70
C GLY A 242 9.22 5.44 -2.53
N PHE A 243 8.82 5.50 -3.80
CA PHE A 243 9.11 6.65 -4.65
C PHE A 243 8.21 7.88 -4.35
N LYS A 244 6.99 7.70 -3.83
CA LYS A 244 6.17 8.80 -3.26
C LYS A 244 6.83 9.40 -2.02
N GLU A 245 7.37 8.56 -1.13
CA GLU A 245 8.13 9.02 0.04
C GLU A 245 9.45 9.68 -0.37
N LEU A 246 10.11 9.17 -1.42
CA LEU A 246 11.28 9.82 -1.99
C LEU A 246 10.96 11.25 -2.45
N LYS A 247 9.83 11.45 -3.15
CA LYS A 247 9.37 12.78 -3.56
C LYS A 247 9.03 13.68 -2.36
N ARG A 248 8.47 13.14 -1.27
CA ARG A 248 8.23 13.89 -0.02
C ARG A 248 9.53 14.31 0.68
N GLY A 249 10.53 13.43 0.68
CA GLY A 249 11.86 13.66 1.26
C GLY A 249 12.84 14.41 0.35
N TRP A 250 12.45 14.71 -0.89
CA TRP A 250 13.35 15.21 -1.94
C TRP A 250 14.13 16.46 -1.53
N SER A 251 13.46 17.44 -0.95
CA SER A 251 14.07 18.67 -0.46
C SER A 251 15.15 18.43 0.61
N SER A 252 14.96 17.43 1.47
CA SER A 252 15.94 17.07 2.50
C SER A 252 17.21 16.50 1.88
N ILE A 253 17.08 15.71 0.81
CA ILE A 253 18.23 15.15 0.09
C ILE A 253 19.01 16.25 -0.62
N LEU A 254 18.30 17.15 -1.31
CA LEU A 254 18.94 18.23 -2.09
C LEU A 254 19.66 19.27 -1.21
N ASN A 255 19.23 19.44 0.04
CA ASN A 255 19.83 20.37 1.00
C ASN A 255 21.00 19.76 1.79
N HIS A 256 21.45 18.53 1.47
CA HIS A 256 22.55 17.89 2.16
C HIS A 256 23.87 18.66 1.94
N GLU A 257 24.67 18.82 3.00
CA GLU A 257 26.01 19.42 2.91
C GLU A 257 26.91 18.57 1.99
N HIS A 258 27.64 19.18 1.06
CA HIS A 258 28.50 18.49 0.09
C HIS A 258 27.78 17.51 -0.85
N LEU A 259 26.67 17.94 -1.46
CA LEU A 259 25.94 17.15 -2.44
C LEU A 259 26.80 16.77 -3.66
N SER A 260 26.88 15.47 -3.94
CA SER A 260 27.49 14.82 -5.11
C SER A 260 26.53 13.77 -5.67
N ILE A 261 26.85 13.17 -6.81
CA ILE A 261 26.03 12.08 -7.38
C ILE A 261 25.94 10.93 -6.38
N GLY A 262 27.08 10.54 -5.78
CA GLY A 262 27.12 9.48 -4.78
C GLY A 262 26.24 9.76 -3.56
N THR A 263 26.36 10.94 -2.95
CA THR A 263 25.58 11.27 -1.75
C THR A 263 24.09 11.47 -2.05
N PHE A 264 23.76 11.99 -3.24
CA PHE A 264 22.36 12.07 -3.70
C PHE A 264 21.73 10.68 -3.81
N LEU A 265 22.41 9.74 -4.48
CA LEU A 265 21.92 8.36 -4.63
C LEU A 265 21.84 7.62 -3.28
N ASP A 266 22.71 7.92 -2.31
CA ASP A 266 22.62 7.35 -0.95
C ASP A 266 21.39 7.86 -0.20
N GLY A 267 21.12 9.17 -0.26
CA GLY A 267 19.89 9.77 0.30
C GLY A 267 18.63 9.14 -0.30
N CYS A 268 18.61 8.94 -1.62
CA CYS A 268 17.54 8.20 -2.30
C CYS A 268 17.44 6.75 -1.79
N SER A 269 18.57 6.07 -1.65
CA SER A 269 18.63 4.68 -1.16
C SER A 269 17.99 4.53 0.21
N MET A 270 18.25 5.44 1.15
CA MET A 270 17.75 5.33 2.52
C MET A 270 16.21 5.35 2.54
N ILE A 271 15.61 6.31 1.85
CA ILE A 271 14.15 6.44 1.78
C ILE A 271 13.53 5.24 1.04
N ILE A 272 14.07 4.86 -0.12
CA ILE A 272 13.56 3.72 -0.89
C ILE A 272 13.62 2.42 -0.07
N MET A 273 14.73 2.18 0.64
CA MET A 273 14.91 0.97 1.45
C MET A 273 13.93 0.89 2.63
N GLU A 274 13.59 2.03 3.23
CA GLU A 274 12.68 2.11 4.37
C GLU A 274 11.20 1.99 3.97
N HIS A 275 10.82 2.58 2.84
CA HIS A 275 9.41 2.77 2.50
C HIS A 275 8.85 1.83 1.42
N CYS A 276 9.69 1.25 0.56
CA CYS A 276 9.27 0.16 -0.31
C CYS A 276 9.02 -1.12 0.52
N GLY A 277 7.88 -1.77 0.28
CA GLY A 277 7.49 -3.00 0.98
C GLY A 277 8.17 -4.27 0.42
N GLY A 278 8.13 -5.34 1.22
CA GLY A 278 8.53 -6.67 0.78
C GLY A 278 9.97 -6.76 0.24
N ALA A 279 10.15 -7.53 -0.84
CA ALA A 279 11.46 -7.68 -1.47
C ALA A 279 11.96 -6.41 -2.18
N SER A 280 11.05 -5.51 -2.56
CA SER A 280 11.37 -4.29 -3.32
C SER A 280 12.26 -3.33 -2.52
N GLY A 281 12.07 -3.17 -1.22
CA GLY A 281 12.89 -2.29 -0.39
C GLY A 281 14.38 -2.64 -0.40
N PRO A 282 14.76 -3.86 0.02
CA PRO A 282 16.15 -4.30 -0.03
C PRO A 282 16.75 -4.29 -1.44
N ILE A 283 15.96 -4.61 -2.48
CA ILE A 283 16.43 -4.67 -3.87
C ILE A 283 16.67 -3.28 -4.45
N TRP A 284 15.66 -2.40 -4.44
CA TRP A 284 15.75 -1.07 -5.03
C TRP A 284 16.60 -0.13 -4.19
N GLY A 285 16.45 -0.17 -2.86
CA GLY A 285 17.35 0.55 -1.96
C GLY A 285 18.79 0.05 -2.11
N GLY A 286 18.98 -1.28 -2.14
CA GLY A 286 20.31 -1.88 -2.37
C GLY A 286 20.94 -1.48 -3.70
N ALA A 287 20.13 -1.38 -4.76
CA ALA A 287 20.54 -0.91 -6.08
C ALA A 287 21.09 0.53 -6.03
N PHE A 288 20.32 1.47 -5.46
CA PHE A 288 20.75 2.86 -5.29
C PHE A 288 21.99 2.99 -4.40
N ARG A 289 22.07 2.20 -3.33
CA ARG A 289 23.24 2.17 -2.44
C ARG A 289 24.50 1.69 -3.14
N ALA A 290 24.37 0.67 -4.00
CA ALA A 290 25.49 0.16 -4.78
C ALA A 290 25.94 1.16 -5.84
N ALA A 291 24.98 1.82 -6.51
CA ALA A 291 25.26 2.91 -7.44
C ALA A 291 26.00 4.05 -6.75
N SER A 292 25.50 4.51 -5.59
CA SER A 292 26.11 5.56 -4.77
C SER A 292 27.60 5.31 -4.49
N LYS A 293 27.93 4.11 -3.99
CA LYS A 293 29.31 3.73 -3.67
C LYS A 293 30.23 3.71 -4.89
N ALA A 294 29.71 3.35 -6.06
CA ALA A 294 30.50 3.29 -7.29
C ALA A 294 30.90 4.69 -7.80
N VAL A 295 30.13 5.73 -7.45
CA VAL A 295 30.32 7.11 -7.92
C VAL A 295 30.54 8.09 -6.76
N GLU A 296 31.13 7.61 -5.67
CA GLU A 296 31.40 8.39 -4.47
C GLU A 296 32.19 9.68 -4.80
N GLY A 297 31.67 10.83 -4.36
CA GLY A 297 32.29 12.14 -4.58
C GLY A 297 32.28 12.65 -6.04
N LYS A 298 31.70 11.91 -6.99
CA LYS A 298 31.63 12.33 -8.39
C LYS A 298 30.55 13.40 -8.60
N MET A 299 30.88 14.42 -9.40
CA MET A 299 29.94 15.45 -9.84
C MET A 299 29.45 15.25 -11.27
N GLU A 300 30.21 14.50 -12.06
CA GLU A 300 29.94 14.20 -13.46
C GLU A 300 30.38 12.76 -13.75
N LEU A 301 29.72 12.11 -14.72
CA LEU A 301 30.01 10.76 -15.17
C LEU A 301 30.12 10.73 -16.69
N THR A 302 31.18 10.11 -17.19
CA THR A 302 31.29 9.67 -18.60
C THR A 302 30.38 8.46 -18.86
N VAL A 303 30.17 8.12 -20.14
CA VAL A 303 29.43 6.91 -20.54
C VAL A 303 30.02 5.65 -19.90
N GLY A 304 31.35 5.56 -19.82
CA GLY A 304 32.05 4.45 -19.16
C GLY A 304 31.77 4.37 -17.66
N GLU A 305 31.90 5.49 -16.94
CA GLU A 305 31.62 5.53 -15.50
C GLU A 305 30.13 5.26 -15.19
N PHE A 306 29.21 5.69 -16.06
CA PHE A 306 27.80 5.36 -15.92
C PHE A 306 27.54 3.86 -16.14
N ALA A 307 28.20 3.23 -17.12
CA ALA A 307 28.12 1.78 -17.34
C ALA A 307 28.71 0.99 -16.15
N GLU A 308 29.83 1.45 -15.57
CA GLU A 308 30.41 0.87 -14.36
C GLU A 308 29.48 1.01 -13.14
N MET A 309 28.81 2.16 -13.00
CA MET A 309 27.80 2.38 -11.98
C MET A 309 26.63 1.38 -12.13
N LEU A 310 26.11 1.18 -13.35
CA LEU A 310 25.06 0.19 -13.61
C LEU A 310 25.52 -1.25 -13.31
N GLN A 311 26.76 -1.58 -13.64
CA GLN A 311 27.35 -2.88 -13.31
C GLN A 311 27.47 -3.09 -11.80
N ALA A 312 27.81 -2.04 -11.04
CA ALA A 312 27.82 -2.07 -9.58
C ALA A 312 26.40 -2.24 -9.01
N THR A 313 25.41 -1.55 -9.57
CA THR A 313 23.99 -1.70 -9.24
C THR A 313 23.52 -3.14 -9.38
N LEU A 314 23.81 -3.78 -10.52
CA LEU A 314 23.48 -5.19 -10.76
C LEU A 314 24.11 -6.11 -9.71
N LYS A 315 25.41 -5.95 -9.42
CA LYS A 315 26.10 -6.73 -8.38
C LYS A 315 25.47 -6.53 -7.01
N GLY A 316 25.11 -5.28 -6.67
CA GLY A 316 24.42 -4.94 -5.42
C GLY A 316 23.10 -5.71 -5.25
N ILE A 317 22.30 -5.79 -6.31
CA ILE A 317 21.05 -6.56 -6.32
C ILE A 317 21.33 -8.05 -6.17
N GLN A 318 22.30 -8.59 -6.90
CA GLN A 318 22.66 -10.02 -6.80
C GLN A 318 23.12 -10.38 -5.38
N SER A 319 23.90 -9.53 -4.70
CA SER A 319 24.29 -9.73 -3.31
C SER A 319 23.14 -9.62 -2.30
N VAL A 320 22.07 -8.89 -2.61
CA VAL A 320 20.81 -8.95 -1.82
C VAL A 320 20.15 -10.32 -1.98
N GLY A 321 20.15 -10.85 -3.21
CA GLY A 321 19.69 -12.20 -3.51
C GLY A 321 20.49 -13.27 -2.75
N GLU A 322 21.82 -13.19 -2.78
CA GLU A 322 22.72 -14.13 -2.08
C GLU A 322 22.41 -14.22 -0.59
N ARG A 323 22.23 -13.08 0.07
CA ARG A 323 21.90 -13.03 1.50
C ARG A 323 20.52 -13.60 1.83
N SER A 324 19.57 -13.51 0.90
CA SER A 324 18.17 -13.88 1.14
C SER A 324 17.85 -15.31 0.69
N PHE A 325 18.50 -15.79 -0.36
CA PHE A 325 18.18 -17.05 -1.05
C PHE A 325 19.40 -17.98 -1.22
N GLY A 326 20.56 -17.62 -0.66
CA GLY A 326 21.81 -18.40 -0.75
C GLY A 326 22.57 -18.25 -2.07
N ARG A 327 21.99 -17.60 -3.08
CA ARG A 327 22.65 -17.18 -4.32
C ARG A 327 22.01 -15.94 -4.94
N GLY A 328 22.75 -15.23 -5.78
CA GLY A 328 22.21 -14.12 -6.56
C GLY A 328 21.32 -14.62 -7.68
N ALA A 329 20.36 -13.79 -8.08
CA ALA A 329 19.57 -14.06 -9.27
C ALA A 329 20.44 -13.94 -10.54
N GLU A 330 20.17 -14.79 -11.50
CA GLU A 330 20.83 -14.87 -12.80
C GLU A 330 19.78 -14.76 -13.93
N VAL A 331 20.24 -14.53 -15.16
CA VAL A 331 19.36 -14.62 -16.33
C VAL A 331 18.81 -16.05 -16.42
N GLY A 332 17.50 -16.19 -16.54
CA GLY A 332 16.77 -17.44 -16.49
C GLY A 332 16.04 -17.71 -15.17
N ASP A 333 16.20 -16.86 -14.14
CA ASP A 333 15.51 -17.02 -12.86
C ASP A 333 14.11 -16.37 -12.82
N LYS A 334 13.77 -15.59 -13.84
CA LYS A 334 12.53 -14.81 -13.97
C LYS A 334 12.41 -13.77 -12.85
N THR A 335 13.32 -12.83 -12.89
CA THR A 335 13.36 -11.66 -12.00
C THR A 335 13.74 -10.42 -12.80
N LEU A 336 13.77 -9.25 -12.15
CA LEU A 336 14.30 -8.03 -12.77
C LEU A 336 15.72 -8.19 -13.36
N VAL A 337 16.51 -9.15 -12.87
CA VAL A 337 17.86 -9.43 -13.39
C VAL A 337 17.83 -9.84 -14.86
N ASP A 338 16.76 -10.49 -15.32
CA ASP A 338 16.57 -10.86 -16.72
C ASP A 338 16.50 -9.65 -17.66
N ALA A 339 16.02 -8.49 -17.17
CA ALA A 339 16.05 -7.22 -17.91
C ALA A 339 17.34 -6.43 -17.62
N LEU A 340 17.82 -6.44 -16.38
CA LEU A 340 18.96 -5.62 -15.97
C LEU A 340 20.29 -6.11 -16.56
N VAL A 341 20.53 -7.42 -16.61
CA VAL A 341 21.79 -7.97 -17.17
C VAL A 341 21.97 -7.60 -18.64
N PRO A 342 20.98 -7.83 -19.54
CA PRO A 342 21.08 -7.36 -20.92
C PRO A 342 21.28 -5.85 -21.05
N CYS A 343 20.60 -5.06 -20.23
CA CYS A 343 20.77 -3.60 -20.19
C CYS A 343 22.21 -3.21 -19.85
N VAL A 344 22.76 -3.73 -18.74
CA VAL A 344 24.13 -3.46 -18.30
C VAL A 344 25.14 -3.88 -19.36
N ASN A 345 24.98 -5.06 -19.96
CA ASN A 345 25.86 -5.53 -21.03
C ASN A 345 25.85 -4.59 -22.24
N SER A 346 24.68 -4.08 -22.63
CA SER A 346 24.54 -3.11 -23.72
C SER A 346 25.22 -1.77 -23.40
N TRP A 347 25.16 -1.32 -22.15
CA TRP A 347 25.88 -0.14 -21.68
C TRP A 347 27.40 -0.32 -21.71
N LEU A 348 27.90 -1.48 -21.25
CA LEU A 348 29.33 -1.80 -21.31
C LEU A 348 29.85 -1.86 -22.75
N GLU A 349 29.09 -2.44 -23.68
CA GLU A 349 29.43 -2.45 -25.11
C GLU A 349 29.40 -1.03 -25.71
N SER A 350 28.40 -0.22 -25.34
CA SER A 350 28.29 1.17 -25.78
C SER A 350 29.48 2.01 -25.30
N ALA A 351 29.92 1.82 -24.06
CA ALA A 351 31.12 2.46 -23.52
C ALA A 351 32.39 2.00 -24.27
N ALA A 352 32.53 0.70 -24.53
CA ALA A 352 33.70 0.16 -25.26
C ALA A 352 33.79 0.63 -26.71
N THR A 353 32.65 0.92 -27.34
CA THR A 353 32.55 1.40 -28.73
C THR A 353 32.54 2.92 -28.86
N GLY A 354 32.57 3.65 -27.74
CA GLY A 354 32.55 5.13 -27.73
C GLY A 354 31.23 5.72 -28.19
N ALA A 355 30.11 5.04 -27.94
CA ALA A 355 28.78 5.57 -28.24
C ALA A 355 28.43 6.75 -27.32
N ASP A 356 27.61 7.68 -27.83
CA ASP A 356 27.06 8.77 -27.04
C ASP A 356 26.01 8.28 -26.01
N PHE A 357 25.69 9.13 -25.04
CA PHE A 357 24.73 8.78 -23.98
C PHE A 357 23.36 8.40 -24.54
N LYS A 358 22.87 9.13 -25.54
CA LYS A 358 21.53 8.90 -26.10
C LYS A 358 21.43 7.50 -26.72
N THR A 359 22.42 7.14 -27.53
CA THR A 359 22.53 5.82 -28.15
C THR A 359 22.65 4.73 -27.10
N ALA A 360 23.45 4.94 -26.05
CA ALA A 360 23.61 3.99 -24.96
C ALA A 360 22.31 3.76 -24.18
N PHE A 361 21.54 4.82 -23.89
CA PHE A 361 20.22 4.72 -23.26
C PHE A 361 19.21 3.99 -24.16
N GLU A 362 19.15 4.30 -25.45
CA GLU A 362 18.24 3.65 -26.40
C GLU A 362 18.53 2.15 -26.51
N LYS A 363 19.80 1.76 -26.70
CA LYS A 363 20.22 0.36 -26.77
C LYS A 363 20.00 -0.39 -25.45
N GLY A 364 20.35 0.22 -24.32
CA GLY A 364 20.13 -0.35 -22.99
C GLY A 364 18.65 -0.58 -22.70
N ALA A 365 17.78 0.38 -23.05
CA ALA A 365 16.34 0.25 -22.93
C ALA A 365 15.79 -0.88 -23.81
N GLU A 366 16.22 -0.97 -25.08
CA GLU A 366 15.82 -2.07 -25.97
C GLU A 366 16.25 -3.44 -25.42
N ALA A 367 17.46 -3.55 -24.88
CA ALA A 367 17.96 -4.77 -24.27
C ALA A 367 17.15 -5.15 -23.01
N ALA A 368 16.79 -4.18 -22.17
CA ALA A 368 15.93 -4.41 -21.01
C ALA A 368 14.53 -4.91 -21.40
N VAL A 369 13.92 -4.31 -22.43
CA VAL A 369 12.62 -4.73 -22.94
C VAL A 369 12.67 -6.17 -23.48
N LYS A 370 13.72 -6.52 -24.24
CA LYS A 370 13.92 -7.90 -24.71
C LYS A 370 14.10 -8.89 -23.56
N GLY A 371 14.89 -8.52 -22.55
CA GLY A 371 15.09 -9.32 -21.34
C GLY A 371 13.79 -9.52 -20.55
N ALA A 372 13.00 -8.46 -20.40
CA ALA A 372 11.67 -8.53 -19.78
C ALA A 372 10.72 -9.43 -20.57
N GLU A 373 10.69 -9.33 -21.89
CA GLU A 373 9.83 -10.15 -22.74
C GLU A 373 10.21 -11.63 -22.67
N TYR A 374 11.51 -11.94 -22.67
CA TYR A 374 12.04 -13.29 -22.50
C TYR A 374 11.52 -13.98 -21.24
N THR A 375 11.24 -13.22 -20.17
CA THR A 375 10.72 -13.81 -18.94
C THR A 375 9.39 -14.54 -19.10
N LYS A 376 8.61 -14.27 -20.16
CA LYS A 376 7.37 -15.03 -20.49
C LYS A 376 7.65 -16.50 -20.80
N GLU A 377 8.83 -16.80 -21.30
CA GLU A 377 9.22 -18.11 -21.85
C GLU A 377 9.83 -19.04 -20.80
N ILE A 378 10.13 -18.54 -19.60
CA ILE A 378 10.84 -19.27 -18.55
C ILE A 378 9.98 -19.43 -17.30
N VAL A 379 10.24 -20.52 -16.58
CA VAL A 379 9.61 -20.80 -15.27
C VAL A 379 10.36 -20.03 -14.20
N ALA A 380 9.62 -19.37 -13.30
CA ALA A 380 10.23 -18.67 -12.18
C ALA A 380 10.94 -19.61 -11.21
N ARG A 381 12.13 -19.20 -10.79
CA ARG A 381 12.98 -19.97 -9.85
C ARG A 381 13.26 -19.21 -8.56
N MET A 382 12.92 -17.93 -8.50
CA MET A 382 13.18 -17.05 -7.36
C MET A 382 11.97 -16.16 -7.04
N GLY A 383 11.99 -15.57 -5.84
CA GLY A 383 10.93 -14.72 -5.36
C GLY A 383 9.60 -15.45 -5.14
N ARG A 384 8.51 -14.69 -4.98
CA ARG A 384 7.15 -15.24 -4.83
C ARG A 384 6.73 -16.06 -6.05
N ALA A 385 7.09 -15.60 -7.25
CA ALA A 385 6.83 -16.30 -8.50
C ALA A 385 7.45 -17.71 -8.55
N GLY A 386 8.61 -17.93 -7.91
CA GLY A 386 9.20 -19.26 -7.81
C GLY A 386 8.30 -20.30 -7.13
N THR A 387 7.34 -19.87 -6.28
CA THR A 387 6.44 -20.79 -5.56
C THR A 387 5.31 -21.35 -6.43
N VAL A 388 4.94 -20.68 -7.53
CA VAL A 388 3.86 -21.12 -8.41
C VAL A 388 4.35 -22.02 -9.57
N GLY A 389 5.66 -22.16 -9.75
CA GLY A 389 6.27 -23.05 -10.74
C GLY A 389 5.81 -22.75 -12.16
N GLU A 390 5.43 -23.79 -12.93
CA GLU A 390 5.01 -23.68 -14.34
C GLU A 390 3.83 -22.71 -14.56
N ARG A 391 3.04 -22.39 -13.54
CA ARG A 391 1.96 -21.38 -13.63
C ARG A 391 2.48 -19.97 -13.86
N SER A 392 3.78 -19.73 -13.70
CA SER A 392 4.42 -18.44 -14.00
C SER A 392 4.66 -18.21 -15.51
N LEU A 393 4.52 -19.24 -16.35
CA LEU A 393 4.72 -19.13 -17.80
C LEU A 393 3.65 -18.26 -18.48
N GLY A 394 4.04 -17.60 -19.58
CA GLY A 394 3.15 -16.83 -20.44
C GLY A 394 2.96 -15.36 -20.04
N TYR A 395 3.42 -14.97 -18.85
CA TYR A 395 3.36 -13.60 -18.35
C TYR A 395 4.78 -13.08 -18.08
N PRO A 396 5.10 -11.81 -18.33
CA PRO A 396 6.41 -11.28 -17.99
C PRO A 396 6.56 -11.14 -16.46
N ASP A 397 7.78 -11.20 -15.94
CA ASP A 397 8.06 -10.83 -14.55
C ASP A 397 7.78 -9.33 -14.34
N ALA A 398 7.12 -8.98 -13.25
CA ALA A 398 6.70 -7.60 -12.99
C ALA A 398 7.91 -6.66 -12.79
N GLY A 399 8.95 -7.13 -12.10
CA GLY A 399 10.18 -6.37 -11.90
C GLY A 399 10.97 -6.16 -13.20
N ALA A 400 11.10 -7.20 -14.02
CA ALA A 400 11.75 -7.12 -15.33
C ALA A 400 10.99 -6.19 -16.28
N TYR A 401 9.66 -6.33 -16.34
CA TYR A 401 8.80 -5.46 -17.14
C TYR A 401 8.91 -4.00 -16.71
N ALA A 402 8.87 -3.72 -15.41
CA ALA A 402 9.05 -2.36 -14.89
C ALA A 402 10.39 -1.75 -15.31
N LEU A 403 11.49 -2.49 -15.27
CA LEU A 403 12.78 -2.00 -15.78
C LEU A 403 12.73 -1.68 -17.29
N GLY A 404 12.05 -2.51 -18.08
CA GLY A 404 11.83 -2.25 -19.51
C GLY A 404 11.07 -0.94 -19.76
N VAL A 405 10.00 -0.69 -19.01
CA VAL A 405 9.22 0.57 -19.06
C VAL A 405 10.08 1.76 -18.61
N ILE A 406 10.72 1.65 -17.45
CA ILE A 406 11.52 2.73 -16.86
C ILE A 406 12.66 3.14 -17.79
N PHE A 407 13.47 2.20 -18.27
CA PHE A 407 14.60 2.54 -19.14
C PHE A 407 14.13 3.12 -20.48
N THR A 408 13.00 2.64 -21.02
CA THR A 408 12.40 3.17 -22.25
C THR A 408 11.88 4.59 -22.09
N GLU A 409 11.23 4.91 -20.99
CA GLU A 409 10.74 6.26 -20.74
C GLU A 409 11.87 7.22 -20.36
N LEU A 410 12.88 6.76 -19.63
CA LEU A 410 14.09 7.55 -19.34
C LEU A 410 14.86 7.89 -20.62
N SER A 411 15.06 6.92 -21.52
CA SER A 411 15.78 7.16 -22.79
C SER A 411 15.07 8.19 -23.67
N ARG A 412 13.73 8.20 -23.68
CA ARG A 412 12.91 9.21 -24.39
C ARG A 412 12.91 10.58 -23.73
N SER A 413 13.17 10.64 -22.42
CA SER A 413 13.13 11.88 -21.64
C SER A 413 14.40 12.71 -21.75
N LEU A 414 15.55 12.07 -22.03
CA LEU A 414 16.84 12.71 -22.22
C LEU A 414 17.00 13.28 -23.64
N LYS A 415 17.83 14.33 -23.76
CA LYS A 415 18.03 15.06 -25.01
C LYS A 415 19.48 15.33 -25.33
#